data_AF-A0AAJ4RDX6-F1
#
_entry.id   AF-A0AAJ4RDX6-F1
#
_cell.length_a   1.000
_cell.length_b   1.000
_cell.length_c   1.000
_cell.angle_alpha   90.00
_cell.angle_beta   90.00
_cell.angle_gamma   90.00
#
_symmetry.space_group_name_H-M   'P 1'
#
loop_
_entity.id
_entity.type
_entity.pdbx_description
1 polymer ?
#
loop_
_entity_poly.entity_id
_entity_poly.type
_entity_poly.pdbx_seq_one_letter_code
_entity_poly.pdbx_strand_id
1 'polypeptide(L)' 'MEIKPLSTMKDIDKKYKKLAKKYHADMGGDDEKMKKINEAYKILKDYVLNYKFTFSEEEILKQYPDEFIKKFKV' A
#
# COMPACT_ATOMS: atom_id res chain seq x y z
N MET A 1 7.60 -3.80 10.74
CA MET A 1 6.50 -2.83 10.90
C MET A 1 5.22 -3.63 11.00
N GLU A 2 4.68 -3.88 12.19
CA GLU A 2 3.38 -4.58 12.29
C GLU A 2 2.26 -3.60 11.99
N ILE A 3 1.39 -3.86 11.02
CA ILE A 3 0.28 -2.97 10.64
C ILE A 3 -1.00 -3.78 10.81
N LYS A 4 -2.01 -3.21 11.47
CA LYS A 4 -3.30 -3.89 11.64
C LYS A 4 -3.98 -4.06 10.26
N PRO A 5 -4.72 -5.16 10.03
CA PRO A 5 -5.50 -5.30 8.80
C PRO A 5 -6.48 -4.12 8.66
N LEU A 6 -6.73 -3.68 7.42
CA LEU A 6 -7.58 -2.52 7.06
C LEU A 6 -7.03 -1.15 7.49
N SER A 7 -5.74 -1.02 7.76
CA SER A 7 -5.13 0.29 8.05
C SER A 7 -5.18 1.20 6.82
N THR A 8 -5.64 2.44 7.01
CA THR A 8 -5.69 3.45 5.94
C THR A 8 -4.30 4.07 5.72
N MET A 9 -4.05 4.73 4.58
CA MET A 9 -2.81 5.50 4.35
C MET A 9 -2.44 6.43 5.52
N LYS A 10 -3.45 7.04 6.18
CA LYS A 10 -3.27 7.87 7.37
C LYS A 10 -2.68 7.10 8.57
N ASP A 11 -3.08 5.86 8.80
CA ASP A 11 -2.53 5.01 9.86
C ASP A 11 -1.10 4.61 9.57
N ILE A 12 -0.81 4.30 8.30
CA ILE A 12 0.54 3.97 7.82
C ILE A 12 1.49 5.16 8.05
N ASP A 13 1.08 6.37 7.67
CA ASP A 13 1.85 7.61 7.89
C ASP A 13 2.05 7.91 9.39
N LYS A 14 1.00 7.76 10.20
CA LYS A 14 1.08 7.96 11.66
C LYS A 14 2.07 6.98 12.31
N LYS A 15 2.07 5.72 11.87
CA LYS A 15 2.98 4.69 12.40
C LYS A 15 4.41 4.90 11.91
N TYR A 16 4.59 5.31 10.65
CA TYR A 16 5.88 5.71 10.10
C TYR A 16 6.49 6.86 10.92
N LYS A 17 5.74 7.95 11.16
CA LYS A 17 6.22 9.10 11.97
C LYS A 17 6.62 8.71 13.39
N LYS A 18 5.85 7.82 14.03
CA LYS A 18 6.19 7.30 15.37
C LYS A 18 7.49 6.51 15.37
N LEU A 19 7.69 5.65 14.36
CA LEU A 19 8.92 4.85 14.23
C LEU A 19 10.11 5.74 13.85
N ALA A 20 9.94 6.69 12.94
CA ALA A 20 10.96 7.67 12.57
C ALA A 20 11.45 8.48 13.77
N LYS A 21 10.54 8.96 14.63
CA LYS A 21 10.91 9.66 15.86
C LYS A 21 11.67 8.76 16.85
N LYS A 22 11.38 7.46 16.88
CA LYS A 22 12.03 6.50 17.77
C LYS A 22 13.45 6.13 17.31
N TYR A 23 13.69 6.09 16.00
CA TYR A 23 14.96 5.67 15.41
C TYR A 23 15.73 6.83 14.75
N HIS A 24 15.41 8.08 15.10
CA HIS A 24 16.10 9.24 14.55
C HIS A 24 17.55 9.30 15.03
N ALA A 25 18.49 9.58 14.11
CA ALA A 25 19.93 9.62 14.40
C ALA A 25 20.28 10.59 15.55
N ASP A 26 19.66 11.77 15.60
CA ASP A 26 19.87 12.74 16.69
C ASP A 26 19.49 12.23 18.09
N MET A 27 18.69 11.17 18.21
CA MET A 27 18.34 10.56 19.49
C MET A 27 19.15 9.29 19.80
N GLY A 28 20.26 9.05 19.07
CA GLY A 28 21.02 7.81 19.17
C GLY A 28 20.32 6.63 18.49
N GLY A 29 19.49 6.92 17.48
CA GLY A 29 18.76 5.94 16.71
C GLY A 29 19.65 5.11 15.77
N ASP A 30 19.08 4.02 15.28
CA ASP A 30 19.74 3.02 14.46
C ASP A 30 19.39 3.25 12.99
N ASP A 31 20.39 3.65 12.20
CA ASP A 31 20.24 4.07 10.80
C ASP A 31 19.74 2.92 9.91
N GLU A 32 20.19 1.68 10.18
CA GLU A 32 19.73 0.49 9.46
C GLU A 32 18.24 0.23 9.71
N LYS A 33 17.77 0.39 10.96
CA LYS A 33 16.34 0.27 11.28
C LYS A 33 15.53 1.36 10.58
N MET A 34 16.03 2.59 10.56
CA MET A 34 15.37 3.71 9.89
C MET A 34 15.26 3.46 8.38
N LYS A 35 16.32 2.95 7.75
CA LYS A 35 16.33 2.59 6.33
C LYS A 35 15.29 1.52 5.99
N LYS A 36 15.18 0.46 6.81
CA LYS A 36 14.15 -0.59 6.66
C LYS A 36 12.73 -0.03 6.81
N ILE A 37 12.51 0.91 7.72
CA ILE A 37 11.21 1.58 7.91
C ILE A 37 10.85 2.41 6.67
N ASN A 38 11.81 3.15 6.12
CA ASN A 38 11.61 3.95 4.91
C ASN A 38 11.25 3.08 3.70
N GLU A 39 11.95 1.96 3.54
CA GLU A 39 11.71 1.03 2.43
C GLU A 39 10.33 0.38 2.52
N ALA A 40 9.95 -0.11 3.71
CA ALA A 40 8.61 -0.64 3.95
C ALA A 40 7.51 0.41 3.71
N TYR A 41 7.74 1.66 4.15
CA TYR A 41 6.81 2.76 3.91
C TYR A 41 6.66 3.07 2.42
N LYS A 42 7.76 3.05 1.65
CA LYS A 42 7.73 3.28 0.20
C LYS A 42 6.90 2.23 -0.53
N ILE A 43 7.09 0.95 -0.20
CA ILE A 43 6.33 -0.16 -0.80
C ILE A 43 4.84 -0.04 -0.49
N LEU A 44 4.49 0.23 0.77
CA LEU A 44 3.10 0.40 1.18
C LEU A 44 2.45 1.61 0.52
N LYS A 45 3.19 2.71 0.42
CA LYS A 45 2.71 3.93 -0.22
C LYS A 45 2.47 3.72 -1.71
N ASP A 46 3.40 3.05 -2.39
CA ASP A 46 3.28 2.68 -3.79
C ASP A 46 2.07 1.78 -4.02
N TYR A 47 1.93 0.72 -3.22
CA TYR A 47 0.77 -0.16 -3.27
C TYR A 47 -0.53 0.63 -3.10
N VAL A 48 -0.68 1.42 -2.03
CA VAL A 48 -1.95 2.13 -1.76
C VAL A 48 -2.26 3.22 -2.80
N LEU A 49 -1.25 3.92 -3.35
CA LEU A 49 -1.46 4.97 -4.35
C LEU A 49 -1.68 4.43 -5.76
N ASN A 50 -0.98 3.35 -6.13
CA ASN A 50 -1.04 2.76 -7.47
C ASN A 50 -2.04 1.62 -7.57
N TYR A 51 -2.69 1.23 -6.47
CA TYR A 51 -3.87 0.37 -6.49
C TYR A 51 -5.06 1.11 -7.10
N LYS A 52 -5.02 1.27 -8.43
CA LYS A 52 -6.12 1.77 -9.24
C LYS A 52 -6.95 0.57 -9.66
N PHE A 53 -8.06 0.36 -8.98
CA PHE A 53 -9.19 -0.34 -9.60
C PHE A 53 -10.07 0.73 -10.23
N THR A 54 -10.26 0.66 -11.54
CA THR A 54 -11.38 1.36 -12.16
C THR A 54 -12.51 0.37 -12.38
N PHE A 55 -13.72 0.80 -12.03
CA PHE A 55 -14.95 0.06 -12.33
C PHE A 55 -15.45 0.37 -13.75
N SER A 56 -14.60 0.93 -14.61
CA SER A 56 -14.89 1.04 -16.04
C SER A 56 -15.17 -0.34 -16.60
N GLU A 57 -16.27 -0.46 -17.34
CA GLU A 57 -16.70 -1.72 -17.95
C GLU A 57 -15.53 -2.34 -18.74
N GLU A 58 -14.83 -1.56 -19.56
CA GLU A 58 -13.64 -1.99 -20.32
C GLU A 58 -12.53 -2.66 -19.49
N GLU A 59 -12.25 -2.21 -18.26
CA GLU A 59 -11.17 -2.78 -17.46
C GLU A 59 -11.63 -4.07 -16.76
N ILE A 60 -12.89 -4.11 -16.32
CA ILE A 60 -13.53 -5.34 -15.80
C ILE A 60 -13.53 -6.43 -16.87
N LEU A 61 -13.85 -6.08 -18.12
CA LEU A 61 -13.87 -7.02 -19.24
C LEU A 61 -12.48 -7.55 -19.60
N LYS A 62 -11.43 -6.73 -19.46
CA LYS A 62 -10.03 -7.17 -19.66
C LYS A 62 -9.56 -8.11 -18.55
N GLN A 63 -9.99 -7.88 -17.32
CA GLN A 63 -9.57 -8.65 -16.16
C GLN A 63 -10.28 -10.01 -16.07
N TYR A 64 -11.54 -10.09 -16.53
CA TYR A 64 -12.37 -11.31 -16.51
C TYR A 64 -13.00 -11.60 -17.89
N PRO A 65 -12.20 -12.02 -18.89
CA PRO A 65 -12.71 -12.27 -20.24
C PRO A 65 -13.78 -13.37 -20.28
N ASP A 66 -13.72 -14.37 -19.40
CA ASP A 66 -14.69 -15.46 -19.33
C ASP A 66 -16.07 -15.04 -18.77
N GLU A 67 -16.10 -14.07 -17.84
CA GLU A 67 -17.36 -13.54 -17.30
C GLU A 67 -18.07 -12.62 -18.30
N PHE A 68 -17.31 -11.92 -19.16
CA PHE A 68 -17.85 -11.20 -20.31
C PHE A 68 -18.63 -12.16 -21.24
N ILE A 69 -18.04 -13.29 -21.59
CA ILE A 69 -18.64 -14.26 -22.52
C ILE A 69 -19.94 -14.86 -21.97
N LYS A 70 -20.07 -14.99 -20.64
CA LYS A 70 -21.34 -15.41 -20.00
C LYS A 70 -22.44 -14.35 -20.09
N LYS A 71 -22.10 -13.06 -20.00
CA LYS A 71 -23.07 -11.95 -20.08
C LYS A 71 -23.60 -11.72 -21.50
N PHE A 72 -22.82 -12.09 -22.53
CA PHE A 72 -23.16 -11.97 -23.95
C PHE A 72 -23.56 -13.29 -24.62
N LYS A 73 -23.59 -14.41 -23.89
CA LYS A 73 -24.25 -15.62 -24.36
C LYS A 73 -25.76 -15.43 -24.21
N VAL A 74 -26.40 -15.22 -25.36
CA VAL A 74 -27.85 -15.27 -25.64
C VAL A 74 -28.51 -16.45 -24.96
#